data_AF-I6QD63-F1
#
_entry.id   AF-I6QD63-F1
#
_cell.length_a   1.000
_cell.length_b   1.000
_cell.length_c   1.000
_cell.angle_alpha   90.00
_cell.angle_beta   90.00
_cell.angle_gamma   90.00
#
_symmetry.space_group_name_H-M   'P 1'
#
loop_
_entity.id
_entity.type
_entity.pdbx_description
1 polymer ?
#
loop_
_entity_poly.entity_id
_entity_poly.type
_entity_poly.pdbx_seq_one_letter_code
_entity_poly.pdbx_strand_id
1 'polypeptide(L)'
;IGPIFRGAKRAFGDAFLSGDPVECSLNLQLVGEACFTNPLIVAIAEWAAINGDEITPTIFLSIETDELRHMANGFHTIVSIVNDPSTPRYLQGDLDNAFWTQQKFFTSLIGFLLEYFSRFKVEPWV
;
A
#
# COMPACT_ATOMS: atom_id res chain seq x y z
N ILE A 1 -6.31 -20.83 8.75
CA ILE A 1 -5.49 -19.66 8.37
C ILE A 1 -5.10 -18.89 9.64
N GLY A 2 -3.84 -18.49 9.80
CA GLY A 2 -3.31 -17.84 11.01
C GLY A 2 -3.84 -16.41 11.25
N PRO A 3 -3.53 -15.80 12.40
CA PRO A 3 -4.09 -14.49 12.80
C PRO A 3 -3.68 -13.33 11.89
N ILE A 4 -2.47 -13.34 11.32
CA ILE A 4 -1.97 -12.29 10.40
C ILE A 4 -2.90 -12.12 9.19
N PHE A 5 -3.46 -13.21 8.69
CA PHE A 5 -4.36 -13.18 7.53
C PHE A 5 -5.62 -12.35 7.77
N ARG A 6 -6.10 -12.24 9.01
CA ARG A 6 -7.25 -11.37 9.31
C ARG A 6 -6.90 -9.90 9.09
N GLY A 7 -5.68 -9.49 9.47
CA GLY A 7 -5.16 -8.15 9.20
C GLY A 7 -4.96 -7.91 7.71
N ALA A 8 -4.34 -8.88 7.02
CA ALA A 8 -4.13 -8.81 5.57
C ALA A 8 -5.46 -8.69 4.81
N LYS A 9 -6.45 -9.52 5.16
CA LYS A 9 -7.79 -9.45 4.58
C LYS A 9 -8.44 -8.09 4.82
N ARG A 10 -8.27 -7.50 6.01
CA ARG A 10 -8.81 -6.17 6.29
C ARG A 10 -8.15 -5.09 5.42
N ALA A 11 -6.83 -5.07 5.34
CA ALA A 11 -6.07 -4.03 4.64
C ALA A 11 -6.15 -4.14 3.10
N PHE A 12 -5.97 -5.36 2.56
CA PHE A 12 -5.89 -5.63 1.12
C PHE A 12 -7.17 -6.19 0.48
N GLY A 13 -8.20 -6.47 1.29
CA GLY A 13 -9.46 -7.03 0.82
C GLY A 13 -10.62 -6.12 1.15
N ASP A 14 -11.08 -6.20 2.39
CA ASP A 14 -12.30 -5.52 2.82
C ASP A 14 -12.18 -3.98 2.65
N ALA A 15 -11.03 -3.38 2.95
CA ALA A 15 -10.83 -1.93 2.78
C ALA A 15 -10.80 -1.46 1.32
N PHE A 16 -10.53 -2.34 0.36
CA PHE A 16 -10.48 -1.99 -1.06
C PHE A 16 -11.84 -2.16 -1.76
N LEU A 17 -12.79 -2.83 -1.10
CA LEU A 17 -13.99 -3.35 -1.76
C LEU A 17 -15.28 -3.05 -0.98
N SER A 18 -15.19 -2.69 0.29
CA SER A 18 -16.36 -2.54 1.18
C SER A 18 -16.36 -1.17 1.84
N GLY A 19 -17.21 -0.27 1.33
CA GLY A 19 -17.33 1.11 1.80
C GLY A 19 -17.87 2.02 0.71
N ASP A 20 -17.73 3.33 0.90
CA ASP A 20 -17.93 4.31 -0.16
C ASP A 20 -16.89 4.04 -1.29
N PRO A 21 -17.26 4.11 -2.59
CA PRO A 21 -16.30 3.93 -3.68
C PRO A 21 -15.09 4.88 -3.63
N VAL A 22 -15.29 6.12 -3.17
CA VAL A 22 -14.21 7.09 -2.94
C VAL A 22 -13.32 6.60 -1.81
N GLU A 23 -13.87 6.20 -0.67
CA GLU A 23 -13.09 5.64 0.45
C GLU A 23 -12.29 4.40 0.04
N CYS A 24 -12.88 3.53 -0.78
CA CYS A 24 -12.20 2.34 -1.32
C CYS A 24 -11.04 2.74 -2.24
N SER A 25 -11.23 3.74 -3.12
CA SER A 25 -10.18 4.28 -3.99
C SER A 25 -9.07 4.97 -3.20
N LEU A 26 -9.40 5.69 -2.11
CA LEU A 26 -8.41 6.25 -1.20
C LEU A 26 -7.58 5.16 -0.52
N ASN A 27 -8.23 4.11 -0.02
CA ASN A 27 -7.55 2.97 0.60
C ASN A 27 -6.62 2.26 -0.39
N LEU A 28 -7.09 1.99 -1.61
CA LEU A 28 -6.32 1.27 -2.62
C LEU A 28 -5.23 2.15 -3.23
N GLN A 29 -5.60 3.22 -3.92
CA GLN A 29 -4.71 3.93 -4.83
C GLN A 29 -3.94 5.06 -4.14
N LEU A 30 -4.65 5.87 -3.34
CA LEU A 30 -4.03 7.06 -2.74
C LEU A 30 -3.17 6.73 -1.52
N VAL A 31 -3.51 5.67 -0.78
CA VAL A 31 -2.79 5.24 0.43
C VAL A 31 -2.08 3.92 0.21
N GLY A 32 -2.80 2.84 -0.10
CA GLY A 32 -2.23 1.50 -0.24
C GLY A 32 -1.09 1.47 -1.25
N GLU A 33 -1.36 1.90 -2.48
CA GLU A 33 -0.40 1.90 -3.58
C GLU A 33 0.65 3.00 -3.43
N ALA A 34 0.20 4.25 -3.37
CA ALA A 34 1.10 5.39 -3.37
C ALA A 34 1.99 5.50 -2.11
N CYS A 35 1.50 5.12 -0.92
CA CYS A 35 2.30 5.21 0.30
C CYS A 35 3.02 3.91 0.67
N PHE A 36 2.44 2.74 0.37
CA PHE A 36 3.00 1.46 0.84
C PHE A 36 3.49 0.57 -0.30
N THR A 37 2.64 0.11 -1.22
CA THR A 37 3.06 -0.98 -2.13
C THR A 37 4.09 -0.54 -3.15
N ASN A 38 4.03 0.68 -3.68
CA ASN A 38 4.99 1.11 -4.70
C ASN A 38 6.42 1.20 -4.14
N PRO A 39 6.66 1.91 -3.02
CA PRO A 39 7.96 1.83 -2.34
C PRO A 39 8.31 0.40 -1.92
N LEU A 40 7.33 -0.38 -1.42
CA LEU A 40 7.57 -1.74 -0.92
C LEU A 40 7.99 -2.72 -2.02
N ILE A 41 7.47 -2.61 -3.24
CA ILE A 41 7.83 -3.49 -4.37
C ILE A 41 9.33 -3.36 -4.68
N VAL A 42 9.83 -2.12 -4.75
CA VAL A 42 11.25 -1.84 -4.97
C VAL A 42 12.09 -2.28 -3.77
N ALA A 43 11.64 -1.99 -2.55
CA ALA A 43 12.33 -2.43 -1.34
C ALA A 43 12.43 -3.97 -1.27
N ILE A 44 11.35 -4.70 -1.53
CA ILE A 44 11.38 -6.17 -1.54
C ILE A 44 12.37 -6.69 -2.59
N ALA A 45 12.43 -6.08 -3.77
CA ALA A 45 13.43 -6.43 -4.78
C ALA A 45 14.87 -6.21 -4.29
N GLU A 46 15.15 -5.08 -3.63
CA GLU A 46 16.48 -4.81 -3.06
C GLU A 46 16.87 -5.81 -1.96
N TRP A 47 15.97 -6.04 -1.00
CA TRP A 47 16.20 -6.98 0.09
C TRP A 47 16.34 -8.43 -0.41
N ALA A 48 15.61 -8.80 -1.46
CA ALA A 48 15.74 -10.10 -2.11
C ALA A 48 17.12 -10.25 -2.77
N ALA A 49 17.56 -9.28 -3.57
CA ALA A 49 18.84 -9.32 -4.26
C ALA A 49 20.03 -9.45 -3.29
N ILE A 50 20.05 -8.69 -2.19
CA ILE A 50 21.15 -8.78 -1.21
C ILE A 50 21.14 -10.12 -0.43
N ASN A 51 20.01 -10.82 -0.40
CA ASN A 51 19.88 -12.15 0.21
C ASN A 51 20.03 -13.29 -0.82
N GLY A 52 20.41 -12.98 -2.06
CA GLY A 52 20.69 -13.96 -3.12
C GLY A 52 19.45 -14.49 -3.85
N ASP A 53 18.31 -13.80 -3.75
CA ASP A 53 17.10 -14.09 -4.52
C ASP A 53 16.99 -13.15 -5.74
N GLU A 54 17.17 -13.72 -6.93
CA GLU A 54 17.05 -13.04 -8.22
C GLU A 54 15.67 -13.20 -8.86
N ILE A 55 14.82 -14.09 -8.33
CA ILE A 55 13.47 -14.34 -8.86
C ILE A 55 12.55 -13.20 -8.48
N THR A 56 12.57 -12.81 -7.21
CA THR A 56 11.72 -11.73 -6.70
C THR A 56 11.96 -10.42 -7.44
N PRO A 57 13.20 -9.91 -7.61
CA PRO A 57 13.47 -8.72 -8.41
C PRO A 57 12.96 -8.82 -9.85
N THR A 58 13.15 -9.98 -10.50
CA THR A 58 12.71 -10.21 -11.88
C THR A 58 11.19 -10.00 -12.03
N ILE A 59 10.40 -10.50 -11.07
CA ILE A 59 8.95 -10.40 -11.10
C ILE A 59 8.50 -9.02 -10.62
N PHE A 60 8.99 -8.56 -9.47
CA PHE A 60 8.49 -7.37 -8.79
C PHE A 60 8.81 -6.10 -9.57
N LEU A 61 9.99 -6.01 -10.20
CA LEU A 61 10.32 -4.88 -11.05
C LEU A 61 9.49 -4.85 -12.34
N SER A 62 8.97 -5.99 -12.80
CA SER A 62 8.01 -6.01 -13.91
C SER A 62 6.64 -5.45 -13.48
N ILE A 63 6.19 -5.78 -12.27
CA ILE A 63 4.94 -5.25 -11.68
C ILE A 63 5.05 -3.74 -11.51
N GLU A 64 6.18 -3.24 -10.99
CA GLU A 64 6.40 -1.82 -10.72
C GLU A 64 6.15 -0.93 -11.95
N THR A 65 6.47 -1.41 -13.16
CA THR A 65 6.26 -0.66 -14.41
C THR A 65 4.80 -0.29 -14.67
N ASP A 66 3.85 -0.97 -14.03
CA ASP A 66 2.42 -0.71 -14.16
C ASP A 66 1.88 0.27 -13.11
N GLU A 67 2.54 0.39 -11.96
CA GLU A 67 2.00 1.01 -10.76
C GLU A 67 1.84 2.53 -10.85
N LEU A 68 2.64 3.21 -11.69
CA LEU A 68 2.46 4.64 -11.96
C LEU A 68 1.07 4.94 -12.56
N ARG A 69 0.51 3.99 -13.33
CA ARG A 69 -0.85 4.15 -13.89
C ARG A 69 -1.91 3.99 -12.81
N HIS A 70 -1.68 3.14 -11.81
CA HIS A 70 -2.60 2.98 -10.69
C HIS A 70 -2.60 4.22 -9.78
N MET A 71 -1.42 4.79 -9.50
CA MET A 71 -1.31 6.07 -8.79
C MET A 71 -2.04 7.21 -9.52
N ALA A 72 -1.94 7.26 -10.86
CA ALA A 72 -2.67 8.23 -11.65
C ALA A 72 -4.20 8.09 -11.49
N ASN A 73 -4.72 6.87 -11.37
CA ASN A 73 -6.15 6.66 -11.08
C ASN A 73 -6.54 7.27 -9.73
N GLY A 74 -5.75 7.06 -8.67
CA GLY A 74 -6.01 7.66 -7.36
C GLY A 74 -6.00 9.19 -7.39
N PHE A 75 -5.05 9.78 -8.13
CA PHE A 75 -5.04 11.22 -8.37
C PHE A 75 -6.30 11.69 -9.10
N HIS A 76 -6.72 10.98 -10.14
CA HIS A 76 -7.92 11.33 -10.90
C HIS A 76 -9.23 11.14 -10.13
N THR A 77 -9.30 10.21 -9.16
CA THR A 77 -10.41 10.14 -8.21
C THR A 77 -10.57 11.49 -7.48
N ILE A 78 -9.50 12.04 -6.91
CA ILE A 78 -9.56 13.34 -6.22
C ILE A 78 -9.97 14.45 -7.19
N VAL A 79 -9.33 14.54 -8.36
CA VAL A 79 -9.64 15.57 -9.35
C VAL A 79 -11.12 15.52 -9.79
N SER A 80 -11.71 14.33 -9.86
CA SER A 80 -13.11 14.16 -10.26
C SER A 80 -14.12 14.69 -9.24
N ILE A 81 -13.77 14.69 -7.94
CA ILE A 81 -14.68 15.06 -6.85
C ILE A 81 -14.36 16.43 -6.23
N VAL A 82 -13.17 17.00 -6.47
CA VAL A 82 -12.69 18.19 -5.75
C VAL A 82 -13.59 19.43 -5.89
N ASN A 83 -14.32 19.54 -7.00
CA ASN A 83 -15.23 20.66 -7.25
C ASN A 83 -16.65 20.45 -6.70
N ASP A 84 -16.96 19.27 -6.14
CA ASP A 84 -18.23 19.02 -5.48
C ASP A 84 -18.28 19.76 -4.13
N PRO A 85 -19.30 20.60 -3.86
CA PRO A 85 -19.44 21.34 -2.60
C PRO A 85 -19.49 20.45 -1.35
N SER A 86 -19.83 19.17 -1.49
CA SER A 86 -19.87 18.19 -0.40
C SER A 86 -18.49 17.64 -0.04
N THR A 87 -17.53 17.66 -0.96
CA THR A 87 -16.19 17.07 -0.79
C THR A 87 -15.44 17.57 0.44
N PRO A 88 -15.38 18.88 0.75
CA PRO A 88 -14.69 19.37 1.94
C PRO A 88 -15.25 18.84 3.26
N ARG A 89 -16.49 18.33 3.28
CA ARG A 89 -17.11 17.76 4.48
C ARG A 89 -16.65 16.34 4.76
N TYR A 90 -16.36 15.54 3.73
CA TYR A 90 -16.17 14.09 3.85
C TYR A 90 -14.75 13.64 3.55
N LEU A 91 -14.11 14.22 2.52
CA LEU A 91 -12.87 13.71 1.94
C LEU A 91 -11.72 13.59 2.96
N GLN A 92 -11.54 14.58 3.83
CA GLN A 92 -10.47 14.52 4.83
C GLN A 92 -10.70 13.38 5.83
N GLY A 93 -11.93 13.17 6.26
CA GLY A 93 -12.26 12.09 7.19
C GLY A 93 -12.04 10.71 6.58
N ASP A 94 -12.44 10.53 5.32
CA ASP A 94 -12.24 9.27 4.60
C ASP A 94 -10.75 9.01 4.33
N LEU A 95 -9.98 10.07 4.04
CA LEU A 95 -8.54 9.98 3.86
C LEU A 95 -7.82 9.60 5.17
N ASP A 96 -8.19 10.23 6.29
CA ASP A 96 -7.63 9.92 7.61
C ASP A 96 -7.92 8.46 8.00
N ASN A 97 -9.14 7.99 7.73
CA ASN A 97 -9.54 6.60 7.97
C ASN A 97 -8.79 5.62 7.07
N ALA A 98 -8.64 5.95 5.78
CA ALA A 98 -7.89 5.15 4.82
C ALA A 98 -6.41 5.04 5.25
N PHE A 99 -5.77 6.18 5.55
CA PHE A 99 -4.39 6.21 6.04
C PHE A 99 -4.21 5.32 7.26
N TRP A 100 -5.07 5.48 8.27
CA TRP A 100 -4.96 4.71 9.51
C TRP A 100 -5.23 3.22 9.29
N THR A 101 -6.18 2.87 8.43
CA THR A 101 -6.49 1.48 8.09
C THR A 101 -5.29 0.76 7.50
N GLN A 102 -4.59 1.41 6.57
CA GLN A 102 -3.42 0.83 5.90
C GLN A 102 -2.19 0.82 6.81
N GLN A 103 -1.81 1.97 7.38
CA GLN A 103 -0.63 2.13 8.26
C GLN A 103 -0.65 1.13 9.43
N LYS A 104 -1.80 0.95 10.09
CA LYS A 104 -1.94 0.07 11.26
C LYS A 104 -1.52 -1.38 10.97
N PHE A 105 -1.67 -1.84 9.73
CA PHE A 105 -1.24 -3.17 9.33
C PHE A 105 0.15 -3.16 8.71
N PHE A 106 0.41 -2.27 7.76
CA PHE A 106 1.64 -2.28 6.97
C PHE A 106 2.89 -2.02 7.78
N THR A 107 2.89 -1.02 8.65
CA THR A 107 4.10 -0.61 9.37
C THR A 107 4.66 -1.74 10.22
N SER A 108 3.81 -2.40 10.98
CA SER A 108 4.23 -3.52 11.81
C SER A 108 4.61 -4.73 10.96
N LEU A 109 3.89 -5.03 9.88
CA LEU A 109 4.16 -6.18 9.04
C LEU A 109 5.48 -6.03 8.27
N ILE A 110 5.69 -4.89 7.61
CA ILE A 110 6.86 -4.62 6.78
C ILE A 110 8.11 -4.64 7.65
N GLY A 111 8.13 -3.89 8.75
CA GLY A 111 9.26 -3.89 9.68
C GLY A 111 9.56 -5.29 10.22
N PHE A 112 8.54 -6.05 10.62
CA PHE A 112 8.71 -7.43 11.07
C PHE A 112 9.32 -8.33 9.99
N LEU A 113 8.83 -8.28 8.75
CA LEU A 113 9.33 -9.10 7.65
C LEU A 113 10.77 -8.72 7.27
N LEU A 114 11.05 -7.44 7.05
CA LEU A 114 12.37 -6.99 6.64
C LEU A 114 13.42 -7.23 7.73
N GLU A 115 13.12 -6.90 8.99
CA GLU A 115 14.11 -6.97 10.06
C GLU A 115 14.33 -8.37 10.62
N TYR A 116 13.33 -9.26 10.59
CA TYR A 116 13.44 -10.58 11.24
C TYR A 116 13.55 -11.76 10.27
N PHE A 117 13.21 -11.60 8.99
CA PHE A 117 13.21 -12.69 8.01
C PHE A 117 14.28 -12.58 6.93
N SER A 118 15.15 -11.57 7.00
CA SER A 118 16.33 -11.48 6.17
C SER A 118 17.61 -11.77 6.97
N ARG A 119 18.66 -12.22 6.30
CA ARG A 119 19.99 -12.38 6.91
C ARG A 119 20.82 -11.11 6.74
N PHE A 120 20.91 -10.63 5.51
CA PHE A 120 21.56 -9.38 5.17
C PHE A 120 20.54 -8.25 5.19
N LYS A 121 20.95 -7.09 5.72
CA LYS A 121 20.08 -5.93 5.96
C LYS A 121 20.47 -4.80 5.00
N VAL A 122 19.47 -4.13 4.43
CA VAL A 122 19.68 -2.90 3.65
C VAL A 122 19.77 -1.71 4.61
N GLU A 123 18.71 -1.48 5.38
CA GLU A 123 18.57 -0.36 6.31
C GLU A 123 17.57 -0.69 7.45
N PRO A 124 17.59 0.03 8.60
CA PRO A 124 16.61 -0.18 9.67
C PRO A 124 15.23 0.40 9.32
N TRP A 125 14.16 -0.21 9.84
CA TRP A 125 12.79 0.30 9.69
C TRP A 125 12.54 1.48 10.66
N VAL A 126 11.80 2.50 10.20
CA VAL A 126 11.54 3.76 10.95
C VAL A 126 10.05 3.99 11.16
#